data_AF-A0A951QQ86-F1
#
_entry.id   AF-A0A951QQ86-F1
#
_cell.length_a   1.000
_cell.length_b   1.000
_cell.length_c   1.000
_cell.angle_alpha   90.00
_cell.angle_beta   90.00
_cell.angle_gamma   90.00
#
_symmetry.space_group_name_H-M   'P 1'
#
loop_
_entity.id
_entity.type
_entity.pdbx_description
1 polymer ?
#
loop_
_entity_poly.entity_id
_entity_poly.type
_entity_poly.pdbx_seq_one_letter_code
_entity_poly.pdbx_strand_id
1 'polypeptide(L)'
;MSLDLRVSMNPNGIIFGENARLNVGGSFVGSTASSLNFADGTQFGTTNPQAPPLLTISVPTNLQFGSNPGSIINSSRVTNSSGEIVGLSVQPGATLALVGGEVAVPGGYLTSPGGRVELGSVAANNSVSLTPTNPGWLLGYQGITNFQNVSLTNAAKISVNGDGKGKIGIQANNIDISSQSNLTSGINGGLQFSGSQVEDISLNASGKLTLSDGSTILARSFGKGDAGNIGITADAISINGKDTSVSSKIFPGAEGNSGIINLKAPQVTVFDDATINASLEGTGTGGKIAIDAARVSRRRSNAPYKNRRC
;
A
#
# COMPACT_ATOMS: atom_id res chain seq x y z
N MET A 1 10.74 22.46 11.23
CA MET A 1 9.52 21.74 10.80
C MET A 1 9.22 20.69 11.85
N SER A 2 8.02 20.73 12.43
CA SER A 2 7.58 19.76 13.43
C SER A 2 7.29 18.42 12.75
N LEU A 3 7.77 17.31 13.31
CA LEU A 3 7.37 15.95 12.93
C LEU A 3 5.96 15.71 13.46
N ASP A 4 4.95 16.23 12.77
CA ASP A 4 3.56 16.08 13.20
C ASP A 4 3.05 14.66 12.90
N LEU A 5 3.01 13.83 13.93
CA LEU A 5 2.42 12.49 13.90
C LEU A 5 1.18 12.45 14.81
N ARG A 6 0.09 11.91 14.29
CA ARG A 6 -1.10 11.54 15.07
C ARG A 6 -1.22 10.03 15.10
N VAL A 7 -1.26 9.46 16.30
CA VAL A 7 -1.44 8.02 16.49
C VAL A 7 -2.81 7.78 17.13
N SER A 8 -3.62 6.93 16.51
CA SER A 8 -4.86 6.41 17.10
C SER A 8 -4.67 4.94 17.40
N MET A 9 -4.89 4.53 18.65
CA MET A 9 -4.67 3.16 19.09
C MET A 9 -5.88 2.55 19.78
N ASN A 10 -6.26 1.35 19.33
CA ASN A 10 -7.27 0.53 19.99
C ASN A 10 -7.00 -0.97 19.75
N PRO A 11 -6.51 -1.73 20.75
CA PRO A 11 -6.17 -3.15 20.58
C PRO A 11 -7.33 -4.04 20.17
N ASN A 12 -8.57 -3.64 20.47
CA ASN A 12 -9.75 -4.42 20.15
C ASN A 12 -10.18 -4.30 18.68
N GLY A 13 -9.56 -3.38 17.93
CA GLY A 13 -9.88 -3.13 16.53
C GLY A 13 -10.26 -1.67 16.27
N ILE A 14 -10.18 -1.29 14.99
CA ILE A 14 -10.55 0.05 14.50
C ILE A 14 -11.43 -0.10 13.27
N ILE A 15 -12.55 0.61 13.23
CA ILE A 15 -13.43 0.67 12.06
C ILE A 15 -13.55 2.13 11.61
N PHE A 16 -13.11 2.40 10.39
CA PHE A 16 -13.35 3.65 9.68
C PHE A 16 -14.52 3.44 8.72
N GLY A 17 -15.71 3.90 9.10
CA GLY A 17 -16.91 3.80 8.26
C GLY A 17 -16.84 4.67 7.01
N GLU A 18 -17.84 4.56 6.14
CA GLU A 18 -17.91 5.23 4.83
C GLU A 18 -17.73 6.75 4.89
N ASN A 19 -18.17 7.38 5.98
CA ASN A 19 -18.09 8.83 6.21
C ASN A 19 -16.89 9.25 7.07
N ALA A 20 -16.00 8.33 7.44
CA ALA A 20 -14.85 8.64 8.28
C ALA A 20 -13.87 9.58 7.55
N ARG A 21 -13.41 10.62 8.23
CA ARG A 21 -12.47 11.60 7.69
C ARG A 21 -11.36 11.86 8.71
N LEU A 22 -10.13 12.00 8.22
CA LEU A 22 -9.02 12.50 9.00
C LEU A 22 -8.91 14.01 8.81
N ASN A 23 -8.82 14.76 9.90
CA ASN A 23 -8.48 16.18 9.90
C ASN A 23 -7.19 16.36 10.71
N VAL A 24 -6.07 16.04 10.08
CA VAL A 24 -4.74 16.03 10.70
C VAL A 24 -3.77 16.89 9.88
N GLY A 25 -2.86 17.58 10.56
CA GLY A 25 -1.89 18.48 9.94
C GLY A 25 -0.66 17.80 9.34
N GLY A 26 -0.49 16.49 9.59
CA GLY A 26 0.67 15.72 9.17
C GLY A 26 0.36 14.24 9.00
N SER A 27 1.28 13.39 9.47
CA SER A 27 1.17 11.93 9.34
C SER A 27 0.15 11.34 10.31
N PHE A 28 -0.49 10.25 9.92
CA PHE A 28 -1.44 9.50 10.73
C PHE A 28 -1.07 8.02 10.77
N VAL A 29 -1.13 7.43 11.96
CA VAL A 29 -0.98 5.99 12.19
C VAL A 29 -2.20 5.51 12.98
N GLY A 30 -3.05 4.68 12.35
CA GLY A 30 -4.10 3.94 13.04
C GLY A 30 -3.58 2.54 13.39
N SER A 31 -3.63 2.14 14.67
CA SER A 31 -3.05 0.88 15.10
C SER A 31 -3.85 0.11 16.16
N THR A 32 -3.74 -1.22 16.13
CA THR A 32 -4.25 -2.10 17.21
C THR A 32 -3.15 -2.58 18.16
N ALA A 33 -2.02 -1.86 18.19
CA ALA A 33 -1.00 -2.03 19.21
C ALA A 33 -1.54 -1.71 20.62
N SER A 34 -0.98 -2.38 21.62
CA SER A 34 -1.30 -2.19 23.04
C SER A 34 -0.51 -1.05 23.68
N SER A 35 0.65 -0.71 23.13
CA SER A 35 1.40 0.47 23.55
C SER A 35 2.22 1.11 22.42
N LEU A 36 2.52 2.40 22.61
CA LEU A 36 3.43 3.20 21.83
C LEU A 36 4.63 3.53 22.72
N ASN A 37 5.82 3.18 22.27
CA ASN A 37 7.06 3.42 23.00
C ASN A 37 7.81 4.63 22.42
N PHE A 38 8.52 5.35 23.28
CA PHE A 38 9.24 6.58 22.94
C PHE A 38 10.74 6.44 23.23
N ALA A 39 11.55 7.30 22.61
CA ALA A 39 13.02 7.24 22.71
C ALA A 39 13.56 7.55 24.12
N ASP A 40 12.79 8.25 24.96
CA ASP A 40 13.11 8.56 26.35
C ASP A 40 12.74 7.42 27.32
N GLY A 41 12.24 6.29 26.79
CA GLY A 41 11.75 5.17 27.58
C GLY A 41 10.33 5.33 28.08
N THR A 42 9.66 6.46 27.81
CA THR A 42 8.24 6.60 28.13
C THR A 42 7.40 5.64 27.27
N GLN A 43 6.29 5.19 27.83
CA GLN A 43 5.34 4.31 27.17
C GLN A 43 3.93 4.85 27.35
N PHE A 44 3.20 4.96 26.24
CA PHE A 44 1.77 5.21 26.24
C PHE A 44 1.04 3.89 25.98
N GLY A 45 0.28 3.39 26.96
CA GLY A 45 -0.44 2.12 26.87
C GLY A 45 -1.95 2.29 26.86
N THR A 46 -2.67 1.38 26.22
CA THR A 46 -4.15 1.39 26.14
C THR A 46 -4.83 0.57 27.24
N THR A 47 -4.06 -0.05 28.13
CA THR A 47 -4.54 -0.98 29.17
C THR A 47 -4.69 -0.36 30.55
N ASN A 48 -4.22 0.88 30.76
CA ASN A 48 -4.36 1.59 32.02
C ASN A 48 -5.00 2.98 31.81
N PRO A 49 -6.33 3.07 31.74
CA PRO A 49 -7.04 4.34 31.53
C PRO A 49 -6.94 5.33 32.70
N GLN A 50 -6.37 4.92 33.84
CA GLN A 50 -6.17 5.76 35.03
C GLN A 50 -4.75 6.36 35.13
N ALA A 51 -3.86 6.06 34.17
CA ALA A 51 -2.56 6.69 34.14
C ALA A 51 -2.71 8.21 33.92
N PRO A 52 -1.96 9.06 34.64
CA PRO A 52 -2.01 10.50 34.44
C PRO A 52 -1.63 10.83 32.98
N PRO A 53 -2.23 11.87 32.38
CA PRO A 53 -1.89 12.28 31.02
C PRO A 53 -0.39 12.55 30.91
N LEU A 54 0.29 11.74 30.11
CA LEU A 54 1.72 11.83 29.87
C LEU A 54 1.96 12.81 28.74
N LEU A 55 2.54 13.97 29.07
CA LEU A 55 3.07 14.90 28.08
C LEU A 55 4.55 14.56 27.87
N THR A 56 4.87 13.92 26.74
CA THR A 56 6.25 13.78 26.27
C THR A 56 6.41 14.48 24.92
N ILE A 57 7.56 15.12 24.74
CA ILE A 57 8.01 15.67 23.45
C ILE A 57 8.98 14.70 22.74
N SER A 58 9.20 13.52 23.30
CA SER A 58 10.09 12.52 22.74
C SER A 58 9.49 11.91 21.48
N VAL A 59 10.37 11.40 20.61
CA VAL A 59 9.98 10.81 19.34
C VAL A 59 9.48 9.38 19.59
N PRO A 60 8.29 9.00 19.09
CA PRO A 60 7.85 7.61 19.15
C PRO A 60 8.76 6.71 18.31
N THR A 61 9.09 5.54 18.85
CA THR A 61 10.08 4.62 18.27
C THR A 61 9.48 3.30 17.80
N ASN A 62 8.43 2.79 18.45
CA ASN A 62 7.76 1.58 18.01
C ASN A 62 6.33 1.44 18.55
N LEU A 63 5.52 0.69 17.80
CA LEU A 63 4.23 0.14 18.19
C LEU A 63 4.43 -1.26 18.75
N GLN A 64 3.96 -1.52 19.96
CA GLN A 64 4.03 -2.83 20.60
C GLN A 64 2.66 -3.51 20.57
N PHE A 65 2.56 -4.66 19.90
CA PHE A 65 1.35 -5.46 19.85
C PHE A 65 1.26 -6.42 21.04
N GLY A 66 0.06 -6.55 21.59
CA GLY A 66 -0.26 -7.52 22.64
C GLY A 66 -0.51 -8.92 22.08
N SER A 67 -1.15 -9.77 22.89
CA SER A 67 -1.39 -11.18 22.57
C SER A 67 -2.47 -11.42 21.52
N ASN A 68 -3.36 -10.45 21.27
CA ASN A 68 -4.43 -10.58 20.29
C ASN A 68 -4.73 -9.22 19.64
N PRO A 69 -3.95 -8.79 18.63
CA PRO A 69 -4.19 -7.52 17.97
C PRO A 69 -5.45 -7.60 17.10
N GLY A 70 -6.42 -6.73 17.38
CA GLY A 70 -7.69 -6.68 16.65
C GLY A 70 -7.52 -6.22 15.20
N SER A 71 -8.59 -6.37 14.42
CA SER A 71 -8.62 -6.01 13.00
C SER A 71 -8.79 -4.50 12.78
N ILE A 72 -8.26 -4.00 11.67
CA ILE A 72 -8.55 -2.65 11.17
C ILE A 72 -9.37 -2.77 9.89
N ILE A 73 -10.51 -2.08 9.84
CA ILE A 73 -11.38 -2.03 8.66
C ILE A 73 -11.51 -0.59 8.20
N ASN A 74 -11.18 -0.32 6.93
CA ASN A 74 -11.42 0.97 6.30
C ASN A 74 -12.41 0.85 5.14
N SER A 75 -13.54 1.53 5.27
CA SER A 75 -14.56 1.66 4.24
C SER A 75 -14.78 3.12 3.82
N SER A 76 -13.95 4.06 4.28
CA SER A 76 -14.12 5.49 4.01
C SER A 76 -14.12 5.82 2.52
N ARG A 77 -15.13 6.57 2.09
CA ARG A 77 -15.32 7.08 0.72
C ARG A 77 -15.62 8.58 0.70
N VAL A 78 -15.18 9.33 1.72
CA VAL A 78 -15.41 10.77 1.77
C VAL A 78 -14.74 11.48 0.59
N THR A 79 -15.39 12.54 0.11
CA THR A 79 -14.88 13.38 -0.98
C THR A 79 -14.11 14.59 -0.46
N ASN A 80 -13.15 15.06 -1.26
CA ASN A 80 -12.50 16.35 -1.07
C ASN A 80 -13.35 17.50 -1.66
N SER A 81 -12.83 18.73 -1.59
CA SER A 81 -13.51 19.93 -2.09
C SER A 81 -13.73 19.95 -3.60
N SER A 82 -12.97 19.18 -4.38
CA SER A 82 -13.16 19.03 -5.83
C SER A 82 -14.11 17.88 -6.21
N GLY A 83 -14.75 17.23 -5.23
CA GLY A 83 -15.67 16.12 -5.46
C GLY A 83 -15.00 14.77 -5.74
N GLU A 84 -13.66 14.67 -5.63
CA GLU A 84 -12.95 13.41 -5.78
C GLU A 84 -13.07 12.59 -4.48
N ILE A 85 -13.37 11.30 -4.59
CA ILE A 85 -13.34 10.36 -3.46
C ILE A 85 -11.88 10.18 -3.02
N VAL A 86 -11.58 10.57 -1.78
CA VAL A 86 -10.23 10.46 -1.19
C VAL A 86 -10.19 9.51 0.01
N GLY A 87 -11.34 9.22 0.63
CA GLY A 87 -11.43 8.38 1.82
C GLY A 87 -10.63 8.95 2.99
N LEU A 88 -9.85 8.11 3.68
CA LEU A 88 -8.90 8.61 4.66
C LEU A 88 -7.74 9.27 3.93
N SER A 89 -7.51 10.55 4.19
CA SER A 89 -6.47 11.33 3.54
C SER A 89 -5.61 12.12 4.53
N VAL A 90 -4.32 12.22 4.26
CA VAL A 90 -3.37 13.08 4.99
C VAL A 90 -2.79 14.17 4.08
N GLN A 91 -2.04 15.10 4.67
CA GLN A 91 -1.38 16.17 3.91
C GLN A 91 -0.34 15.62 2.91
N PRO A 92 -0.05 16.35 1.82
CA PRO A 92 0.96 15.92 0.85
C PRO A 92 2.32 15.61 1.49
N GLY A 93 2.96 14.54 1.04
CA GLY A 93 4.25 14.07 1.57
C GLY A 93 4.19 13.32 2.90
N ALA A 94 3.06 13.36 3.62
CA ALA A 94 2.91 12.72 4.93
C ALA A 94 2.68 11.19 4.82
N THR A 95 2.76 10.47 5.94
CA THR A 95 2.46 9.04 5.99
C THR A 95 1.05 8.80 6.52
N LEU A 96 0.28 7.95 5.84
CA LEU A 96 -0.97 7.35 6.30
C LEU A 96 -0.74 5.85 6.49
N ALA A 97 -0.64 5.40 7.73
CA ALA A 97 -0.40 4.00 8.04
C ALA A 97 -1.57 3.37 8.80
N LEU A 98 -1.96 2.15 8.43
CA LEU A 98 -2.86 1.30 9.20
C LEU A 98 -2.12 0.01 9.58
N VAL A 99 -1.88 -0.20 10.87
CA VAL A 99 -1.02 -1.29 11.36
C VAL A 99 -1.70 -2.04 12.49
N GLY A 100 -2.18 -3.24 12.23
CA GLY A 100 -3.03 -3.98 13.17
C GLY A 100 -2.80 -5.47 13.16
N GLY A 101 -3.81 -6.21 13.63
CA GLY A 101 -3.99 -7.61 13.27
C GLY A 101 -4.35 -7.70 11.78
N GLU A 102 -5.46 -8.33 11.43
CA GLU A 102 -5.96 -8.27 10.04
C GLU A 102 -6.28 -6.82 9.61
N VAL A 103 -5.93 -6.46 8.37
CA VAL A 103 -6.25 -5.14 7.82
C VAL A 103 -7.07 -5.31 6.55
N ALA A 104 -8.32 -4.84 6.58
CA ALA A 104 -9.25 -4.93 5.46
C ALA A 104 -9.65 -3.54 4.96
N VAL A 105 -9.67 -3.37 3.64
CA VAL A 105 -10.12 -2.14 2.98
C VAL A 105 -11.28 -2.47 2.03
N PRO A 106 -12.48 -2.81 2.54
CA PRO A 106 -13.64 -3.09 1.68
C PRO A 106 -14.20 -1.77 1.14
N GLY A 107 -13.87 -1.45 -0.11
CA GLY A 107 -14.28 -0.25 -0.83
C GLY A 107 -13.71 1.07 -0.28
N GLY A 108 -12.93 1.02 0.80
CA GLY A 108 -12.31 2.21 1.36
C GLY A 108 -11.21 2.79 0.48
N TYR A 109 -11.01 4.09 0.64
CA TYR A 109 -9.95 4.84 -0.02
C TYR A 109 -8.91 5.28 1.02
N LEU A 110 -7.63 5.19 0.65
CA LEU A 110 -6.48 5.66 1.41
C LEU A 110 -5.64 6.54 0.51
N THR A 111 -5.46 7.81 0.88
CA THR A 111 -4.83 8.80 0.01
C THR A 111 -3.74 9.57 0.74
N SER A 112 -2.52 9.57 0.19
CA SER A 112 -1.43 10.43 0.65
C SER A 112 -0.65 11.02 -0.54
N PRO A 113 -1.04 12.20 -1.06
CA PRO A 113 -0.46 12.74 -2.28
C PRO A 113 1.06 12.96 -2.18
N GLY A 114 1.86 12.27 -2.99
CA GLY A 114 3.33 12.34 -2.93
C GLY A 114 3.94 11.86 -1.60
N GLY A 115 3.13 11.29 -0.70
CA GLY A 115 3.54 10.80 0.61
C GLY A 115 3.60 9.27 0.66
N ARG A 116 3.31 8.68 1.81
CA ARG A 116 3.29 7.22 1.98
C ARG A 116 1.91 6.72 2.42
N VAL A 117 1.44 5.63 1.82
CA VAL A 117 0.42 4.78 2.44
C VAL A 117 1.08 3.45 2.83
N GLU A 118 0.86 3.02 4.07
CA GLU A 118 1.46 1.80 4.61
C GLU A 118 0.38 0.92 5.26
N LEU A 119 0.27 -0.34 4.85
CA LEU A 119 -0.59 -1.34 5.49
C LEU A 119 0.26 -2.45 6.11
N GLY A 120 0.18 -2.63 7.43
CA GLY A 120 0.92 -3.66 8.14
C GLY A 120 -0.02 -4.57 8.92
N SER A 121 0.05 -5.87 8.67
CA SER A 121 -0.77 -6.86 9.37
C SER A 121 0.10 -7.81 10.20
N VAL A 122 0.12 -7.59 11.51
CA VAL A 122 1.09 -8.14 12.45
C VAL A 122 0.40 -9.07 13.44
N ALA A 123 1.01 -10.21 13.76
CA ALA A 123 0.48 -11.13 14.76
C ALA A 123 0.95 -10.77 16.18
N ALA A 124 0.49 -11.54 17.15
CA ALA A 124 0.70 -11.33 18.58
C ALA A 124 2.17 -11.11 18.98
N ASN A 125 2.37 -10.25 19.99
CA ASN A 125 3.63 -10.01 20.71
C ASN A 125 4.80 -9.50 19.85
N ASN A 126 4.52 -8.92 18.69
CA ASN A 126 5.52 -8.28 17.84
C ASN A 126 5.60 -6.76 18.07
N SER A 127 6.67 -6.16 17.54
CA SER A 127 6.86 -4.72 17.57
C SER A 127 7.14 -4.19 16.15
N VAL A 128 6.51 -3.09 15.78
CA VAL A 128 6.77 -2.38 14.51
C VAL A 128 7.50 -1.08 14.82
N SER A 129 8.69 -0.89 14.25
CA SER A 129 9.46 0.34 14.47
C SER A 129 8.89 1.51 13.68
N LEU A 130 9.05 2.73 14.23
CA LEU A 130 8.65 3.99 13.63
C LEU A 130 9.90 4.85 13.48
N THR A 131 10.23 5.21 12.23
CA THR A 131 11.38 6.06 11.90
C THR A 131 10.92 7.31 11.17
N PRO A 132 11.18 8.52 11.68
CA PRO A 132 10.86 9.76 10.98
C PRO A 132 11.61 9.89 9.65
N THR A 133 10.93 10.30 8.58
CA THR A 133 11.54 10.57 7.26
C THR A 133 11.32 12.00 6.74
N ASN A 134 10.63 12.85 7.52
CA ASN A 134 10.29 14.26 7.27
C ASN A 134 9.70 14.58 5.86
N PRO A 135 8.40 14.91 5.73
CA PRO A 135 7.37 15.03 6.77
C PRO A 135 6.73 13.67 7.16
N GLY A 136 7.17 12.58 6.53
CA GLY A 136 6.63 11.24 6.72
C GLY A 136 7.29 10.43 7.82
N TRP A 137 6.87 9.17 7.87
CA TRP A 137 7.34 8.11 8.74
C TRP A 137 7.51 6.82 7.93
N LEU A 138 8.56 6.08 8.25
CA LEU A 138 8.82 4.73 7.78
C LEU A 138 8.49 3.75 8.89
N LEU A 139 7.86 2.64 8.51
CA LEU A 139 7.56 1.54 9.41
C LEU A 139 8.54 0.40 9.13
N GLY A 140 9.09 -0.18 10.20
CA GLY A 140 10.01 -1.31 10.11
C GLY A 140 9.43 -2.57 10.73
N TYR A 141 9.50 -3.67 9.98
CA TYR A 141 8.98 -4.99 10.35
C TYR A 141 10.10 -6.01 10.61
N GLN A 142 11.33 -5.54 10.88
CA GLN A 142 12.50 -6.39 11.09
C GLN A 142 12.27 -7.33 12.29
N GLY A 143 12.54 -8.62 12.09
CA GLY A 143 12.39 -9.65 13.13
C GLY A 143 10.98 -10.22 13.28
N ILE A 144 9.98 -9.68 12.59
CA ILE A 144 8.62 -10.22 12.58
C ILE A 144 8.56 -11.39 11.59
N THR A 145 8.11 -12.55 12.05
CA THR A 145 8.00 -13.78 11.23
C THR A 145 6.57 -14.27 11.09
N ASN A 146 5.67 -13.83 11.98
CA ASN A 146 4.26 -14.14 11.98
C ASN A 146 3.45 -12.87 11.66
N PHE A 147 2.90 -12.83 10.45
CA PHE A 147 1.99 -11.79 9.99
C PHE A 147 0.56 -12.30 9.92
N GLN A 148 -0.40 -11.38 9.81
CA GLN A 148 -1.81 -11.68 9.51
C GLN A 148 -2.15 -11.19 8.09
N ASN A 149 -3.42 -11.17 7.69
CA ASN A 149 -3.80 -10.90 6.30
C ASN A 149 -4.10 -9.41 6.03
N VAL A 150 -3.79 -8.98 4.81
CA VAL A 150 -4.27 -7.72 4.23
C VAL A 150 -5.19 -8.02 3.06
N SER A 151 -6.37 -7.40 3.02
CA SER A 151 -7.33 -7.55 1.92
C SER A 151 -7.84 -6.21 1.40
N LEU A 152 -7.80 -6.02 0.08
CA LEU A 152 -8.39 -4.89 -0.64
C LEU A 152 -9.48 -5.42 -1.57
N THR A 153 -10.73 -5.05 -1.30
CA THR A 153 -11.90 -5.60 -1.99
C THR A 153 -12.92 -4.51 -2.31
N ASN A 154 -13.94 -4.83 -3.10
CA ASN A 154 -15.09 -3.95 -3.40
C ASN A 154 -14.69 -2.55 -3.92
N ALA A 155 -13.81 -2.49 -4.92
CA ALA A 155 -13.27 -1.27 -5.50
C ALA A 155 -12.54 -0.39 -4.46
N ALA A 156 -11.68 -0.99 -3.66
CA ALA A 156 -10.78 -0.28 -2.76
C ALA A 156 -9.75 0.53 -3.56
N LYS A 157 -9.27 1.65 -3.00
CA LYS A 157 -8.21 2.44 -3.64
C LYS A 157 -7.13 2.86 -2.65
N ILE A 158 -5.88 2.62 -3.02
CA ILE A 158 -4.72 3.27 -2.40
C ILE A 158 -4.09 4.20 -3.43
N SER A 159 -3.94 5.48 -3.10
CA SER A 159 -3.37 6.49 -4.00
C SER A 159 -2.32 7.33 -3.31
N VAL A 160 -1.14 7.39 -3.93
CA VAL A 160 -0.06 8.30 -3.56
C VAL A 160 0.38 9.19 -4.72
N ASN A 161 -0.48 9.34 -5.73
CA ASN A 161 -0.23 10.19 -6.89
C ASN A 161 0.09 11.63 -6.46
N GLY A 162 1.11 12.23 -7.06
CA GLY A 162 1.58 13.56 -6.69
C GLY A 162 2.78 13.96 -7.53
N ASP A 163 3.84 14.40 -6.87
CA ASP A 163 5.07 14.93 -7.45
C ASP A 163 6.14 13.85 -7.76
N GLY A 164 5.76 12.56 -7.77
CA GLY A 164 6.69 11.46 -8.00
C GLY A 164 7.39 10.90 -6.75
N LYS A 165 7.08 11.38 -5.55
CA LYS A 165 7.68 10.83 -4.30
C LYS A 165 6.84 9.75 -3.63
N GLY A 166 5.62 9.54 -4.11
CA GLY A 166 4.62 8.68 -3.48
C GLY A 166 5.06 7.23 -3.30
N LYS A 167 4.82 6.65 -2.11
CA LYS A 167 5.14 5.25 -1.76
C LYS A 167 3.95 4.48 -1.22
N ILE A 168 3.75 3.24 -1.68
CA ILE A 168 2.79 2.29 -1.13
C ILE A 168 3.58 1.11 -0.57
N GLY A 169 3.41 0.80 0.71
CA GLY A 169 3.96 -0.39 1.36
C GLY A 169 2.84 -1.27 1.89
N ILE A 170 2.91 -2.57 1.64
CA ILE A 170 2.05 -3.57 2.29
C ILE A 170 2.92 -4.70 2.82
N GLN A 171 2.79 -4.99 4.13
CA GLN A 171 3.45 -6.10 4.80
C GLN A 171 2.41 -7.01 5.47
N ALA A 172 2.35 -8.27 5.06
CA ALA A 172 1.33 -9.21 5.52
C ALA A 172 1.79 -10.68 5.40
N ASN A 173 0.95 -11.61 5.87
CA ASN A 173 1.05 -13.02 5.55
C ASN A 173 0.46 -13.27 4.16
N ASN A 174 -0.84 -13.04 3.99
CA ASN A 174 -1.45 -13.01 2.67
C ASN A 174 -1.85 -11.59 2.30
N ILE A 175 -1.69 -11.26 1.02
CA ILE A 175 -2.19 -10.03 0.41
C ILE A 175 -3.21 -10.44 -0.65
N ASP A 176 -4.47 -10.08 -0.44
CA ASP A 176 -5.54 -10.25 -1.44
C ASP A 176 -5.98 -8.90 -1.99
N ILE A 177 -5.92 -8.74 -3.32
CA ILE A 177 -6.36 -7.54 -4.02
C ILE A 177 -7.33 -8.00 -5.11
N SER A 178 -8.63 -7.78 -4.87
CA SER A 178 -9.70 -8.32 -5.69
C SER A 178 -10.83 -7.31 -5.88
N SER A 179 -11.82 -7.69 -6.68
CA SER A 179 -13.04 -6.91 -6.94
C SER A 179 -12.77 -5.48 -7.42
N GLN A 180 -12.02 -5.31 -8.52
CA GLN A 180 -11.69 -4.01 -9.13
C GLN A 180 -10.93 -3.03 -8.20
N SER A 181 -10.15 -3.56 -7.25
CA SER A 181 -9.36 -2.72 -6.34
C SER A 181 -8.11 -2.18 -7.01
N ASN A 182 -7.61 -1.03 -6.55
CA ASN A 182 -6.59 -0.27 -7.27
C ASN A 182 -5.50 0.30 -6.34
N LEU A 183 -4.24 0.06 -6.67
CA LEU A 183 -3.08 0.71 -6.04
C LEU A 183 -2.41 1.60 -7.08
N THR A 184 -2.27 2.90 -6.80
CA THR A 184 -1.66 3.86 -7.72
C THR A 184 -0.58 4.72 -7.08
N SER A 185 0.61 4.72 -7.69
CA SER A 185 1.63 5.74 -7.48
C SER A 185 1.91 6.46 -8.80
N GLY A 186 2.40 7.71 -8.72
CA GLY A 186 2.81 8.37 -9.94
C GLY A 186 2.91 9.88 -9.90
N ILE A 187 3.30 10.41 -11.07
CA ILE A 187 3.44 11.84 -11.35
C ILE A 187 2.17 12.33 -12.05
N ASN A 188 1.54 13.37 -11.51
CA ASN A 188 0.38 14.01 -12.15
C ASN A 188 0.83 14.96 -13.29
N GLY A 189 -0.09 15.24 -14.22
CA GLY A 189 0.19 16.11 -15.37
C GLY A 189 0.65 17.51 -14.94
N GLY A 190 1.60 18.07 -15.67
CA GLY A 190 2.19 19.38 -15.37
C GLY A 190 3.21 19.38 -14.22
N LEU A 191 3.43 18.26 -13.53
CA LEU A 191 4.47 18.13 -12.51
C LEU A 191 5.76 17.54 -13.09
N GLN A 192 6.87 17.81 -12.40
CA GLN A 192 8.20 17.30 -12.75
C GLN A 192 8.90 16.68 -11.53
N PHE A 193 9.50 15.51 -11.74
CA PHE A 193 10.38 14.84 -10.80
C PHE A 193 11.69 14.44 -11.48
N SER A 194 12.83 14.82 -10.89
CA SER A 194 14.16 14.55 -11.44
C SER A 194 14.96 13.51 -10.63
N GLY A 195 14.34 12.86 -9.65
CA GLY A 195 14.99 11.82 -8.85
C GLY A 195 14.81 10.43 -9.46
N SER A 196 15.70 9.49 -9.11
CA SER A 196 15.52 8.08 -9.43
C SER A 196 14.62 7.42 -8.37
N GLN A 197 13.61 6.70 -8.81
CA GLN A 197 12.69 6.00 -7.92
C GLN A 197 13.22 4.58 -7.65
N VAL A 198 13.45 4.24 -6.38
CA VAL A 198 14.04 2.94 -6.01
C VAL A 198 12.97 1.85 -5.93
N GLU A 199 11.81 2.15 -5.34
CA GLU A 199 10.60 1.30 -5.33
C GLU A 199 9.40 2.15 -4.90
N ASP A 200 8.34 2.25 -5.70
CA ASP A 200 7.16 3.06 -5.37
C ASP A 200 6.04 2.24 -4.76
N ILE A 201 5.82 1.02 -5.27
CA ILE A 201 4.83 0.10 -4.72
C ILE A 201 5.59 -1.16 -4.30
N SER A 202 5.61 -1.45 -3.00
CA SER A 202 6.28 -2.62 -2.44
C SER A 202 5.26 -3.48 -1.67
N LEU A 203 5.02 -4.69 -2.17
CA LEU A 203 4.09 -5.65 -1.58
C LEU A 203 4.85 -6.87 -1.09
N ASN A 204 4.88 -7.09 0.22
CA ASN A 204 5.64 -8.16 0.86
C ASN A 204 4.69 -9.07 1.64
N ALA A 205 4.47 -10.26 1.09
CA ALA A 205 3.69 -11.32 1.70
C ALA A 205 4.63 -12.42 2.19
N SER A 206 4.51 -12.89 3.44
CA SER A 206 5.22 -14.11 3.87
C SER A 206 4.54 -15.39 3.39
N GLY A 207 3.31 -15.28 2.88
CA GLY A 207 2.51 -16.34 2.27
C GLY A 207 2.17 -15.97 0.83
N LYS A 208 0.88 -15.92 0.49
CA LYS A 208 0.43 -15.72 -0.90
C LYS A 208 0.05 -14.26 -1.19
N LEU A 209 0.47 -13.76 -2.35
CA LEU A 209 -0.13 -12.58 -2.98
C LEU A 209 -1.09 -13.02 -4.10
N THR A 210 -2.34 -12.56 -4.02
CA THR A 210 -3.36 -12.75 -5.07
C THR A 210 -3.83 -11.39 -5.59
N LEU A 211 -3.77 -11.21 -6.91
CA LEU A 211 -4.31 -10.06 -7.62
C LEU A 211 -5.34 -10.57 -8.64
N SER A 212 -6.61 -10.20 -8.48
CA SER A 212 -7.72 -10.81 -9.21
C SER A 212 -8.86 -9.85 -9.56
N ASP A 213 -9.84 -10.33 -10.35
CA ASP A 213 -11.13 -9.70 -10.59
C ASP A 213 -11.06 -8.23 -11.07
N GLY A 214 -10.23 -7.97 -12.09
CA GLY A 214 -10.07 -6.64 -12.69
C GLY A 214 -9.31 -5.65 -11.81
N SER A 215 -8.62 -6.11 -10.77
CA SER A 215 -7.82 -5.26 -9.89
C SER A 215 -6.48 -4.88 -10.53
N THR A 216 -5.96 -3.70 -10.19
CA THR A 216 -4.73 -3.19 -10.80
C THR A 216 -3.74 -2.62 -9.81
N ILE A 217 -2.45 -2.86 -10.08
CA ILE A 217 -1.32 -2.18 -9.45
C ILE A 217 -0.66 -1.33 -10.53
N LEU A 218 -0.67 -0.01 -10.37
CA LEU A 218 -0.24 0.94 -11.39
C LEU A 218 0.75 1.96 -10.84
N ALA A 219 1.96 1.93 -11.37
CA ALA A 219 2.91 3.03 -11.27
C ALA A 219 2.88 3.83 -12.57
N ARG A 220 2.68 5.15 -12.52
CA ARG A 220 2.45 5.94 -13.73
C ARG A 220 3.12 7.31 -13.77
N SER A 221 3.33 7.85 -14.97
CA SER A 221 3.67 9.26 -15.18
C SER A 221 2.76 9.88 -16.24
N PHE A 222 2.13 11.00 -15.89
CA PHE A 222 1.50 11.95 -16.83
C PHE A 222 2.32 13.24 -16.98
N GLY A 223 3.46 13.35 -16.28
CA GLY A 223 4.28 14.55 -16.22
C GLY A 223 5.69 14.32 -16.74
N LYS A 224 6.65 15.06 -16.20
CA LYS A 224 8.08 14.87 -16.48
C LYS A 224 8.72 14.07 -15.35
N GLY A 225 9.37 12.97 -15.66
CA GLY A 225 9.98 12.04 -14.70
C GLY A 225 9.54 10.60 -14.94
N ASP A 226 10.36 9.69 -14.45
CA ASP A 226 10.17 8.25 -14.59
C ASP A 226 8.88 7.78 -13.91
N ALA A 227 8.29 6.70 -14.43
CA ALA A 227 7.23 5.98 -13.73
C ALA A 227 7.84 5.08 -12.65
N GLY A 228 7.07 4.90 -11.58
CA GLY A 228 7.48 4.10 -10.43
C GLY A 228 7.86 2.66 -10.72
N ASN A 229 8.75 2.16 -9.87
CA ASN A 229 9.05 0.73 -9.78
C ASN A 229 8.02 0.02 -8.90
N ILE A 230 7.70 -1.23 -9.26
CA ILE A 230 6.81 -2.11 -8.50
C ILE A 230 7.61 -3.34 -8.08
N GLY A 231 7.65 -3.62 -6.78
CA GLY A 231 8.21 -4.85 -6.23
C GLY A 231 7.14 -5.67 -5.54
N ILE A 232 7.10 -6.97 -5.85
CA ILE A 232 6.21 -7.92 -5.20
C ILE A 232 7.05 -9.12 -4.77
N THR A 233 7.05 -9.39 -3.47
CA THR A 233 7.69 -10.57 -2.88
C THR A 233 6.65 -11.40 -2.15
N ALA A 234 6.59 -12.70 -2.43
CA ALA A 234 5.70 -13.65 -1.77
C ALA A 234 6.24 -15.08 -1.82
N ASP A 235 5.69 -15.99 -1.01
CA ASP A 235 5.90 -17.43 -1.17
C ASP A 235 5.19 -17.96 -2.44
N ALA A 236 4.11 -17.32 -2.84
CA ALA A 236 3.44 -17.56 -4.11
C ALA A 236 2.76 -16.29 -4.64
N ILE A 237 2.91 -16.02 -5.94
CA ILE A 237 2.24 -14.91 -6.63
C ILE A 237 1.25 -15.48 -7.64
N SER A 238 -0.01 -15.03 -7.53
CA SER A 238 -1.10 -15.36 -8.46
C SER A 238 -1.72 -14.08 -9.01
N ILE A 239 -1.62 -13.86 -10.31
CA ILE A 239 -2.21 -12.71 -11.01
C ILE A 239 -3.21 -13.27 -12.04
N ASN A 240 -4.50 -13.01 -11.86
CA ASN A 240 -5.53 -13.71 -12.63
C ASN A 240 -6.74 -12.86 -12.99
N GLY A 241 -7.36 -13.25 -14.10
CA GLY A 241 -8.61 -12.67 -14.59
C GLY A 241 -8.39 -11.51 -15.55
N LYS A 242 -9.44 -11.28 -16.34
CA LYS A 242 -9.48 -10.21 -17.35
C LYS A 242 -9.37 -8.85 -16.67
N ASP A 243 -8.70 -7.91 -17.34
CA ASP A 243 -8.51 -6.53 -16.88
C ASP A 243 -7.69 -6.41 -15.58
N THR A 244 -7.19 -7.53 -15.05
CA THR A 244 -6.25 -7.58 -13.94
C THR A 244 -4.83 -7.26 -14.43
N SER A 245 -4.14 -6.32 -13.78
CA SER A 245 -2.81 -5.91 -14.25
C SER A 245 -1.83 -5.43 -13.17
N VAL A 246 -0.55 -5.67 -13.43
CA VAL A 246 0.58 -4.99 -12.77
C VAL A 246 1.31 -4.17 -13.82
N SER A 247 1.32 -2.85 -13.70
CA SER A 247 1.82 -1.98 -14.76
C SER A 247 2.66 -0.82 -14.28
N SER A 248 3.76 -0.56 -14.99
CA SER A 248 4.50 0.71 -14.95
C SER A 248 4.35 1.40 -16.29
N LYS A 249 3.91 2.66 -16.32
CA LYS A 249 3.50 3.31 -17.57
C LYS A 249 3.81 4.80 -17.65
N ILE A 250 4.44 5.20 -18.74
CA ILE A 250 4.54 6.60 -19.19
C ILE A 250 3.39 6.84 -20.17
N PHE A 251 2.49 7.75 -19.83
CA PHE A 251 1.30 8.04 -20.62
C PHE A 251 1.55 9.05 -21.76
N PRO A 252 0.63 9.18 -22.73
CA PRO A 252 0.76 10.17 -23.80
C PRO A 252 0.98 11.59 -23.27
N GLY A 253 1.97 12.29 -23.84
CA GLY A 253 2.36 13.64 -23.44
C GLY A 253 3.30 13.72 -22.23
N ALA A 254 3.58 12.60 -21.56
CA ALA A 254 4.59 12.52 -20.49
C ALA A 254 6.00 12.30 -21.06
N GLU A 255 7.01 12.68 -20.27
CA GLU A 255 8.43 12.51 -20.59
C GLU A 255 9.13 11.81 -19.43
N GLY A 256 9.68 10.62 -19.65
CA GLY A 256 10.34 9.82 -18.63
C GLY A 256 10.44 8.36 -19.03
N ASN A 257 11.11 7.55 -18.20
CA ASN A 257 11.26 6.13 -18.45
C ASN A 257 10.23 5.33 -17.66
N SER A 258 9.67 4.28 -18.28
CA SER A 258 8.85 3.33 -17.52
C SER A 258 9.73 2.60 -16.51
N GLY A 259 9.18 2.38 -15.32
CA GLY A 259 9.90 1.76 -14.21
C GLY A 259 10.08 0.25 -14.36
N ILE A 260 10.69 -0.33 -13.34
CA ILE A 260 10.96 -1.76 -13.21
C ILE A 260 9.82 -2.44 -12.46
N ILE A 261 9.34 -3.57 -12.97
CA ILE A 261 8.45 -4.49 -12.27
C ILE A 261 9.24 -5.72 -11.87
N ASN A 262 9.41 -5.95 -10.57
CA ASN A 262 10.10 -7.10 -10.01
C ASN A 262 9.11 -8.00 -9.27
N LEU A 263 8.96 -9.24 -9.72
CA LEU A 263 8.20 -10.27 -9.03
C LEU A 263 9.17 -11.33 -8.50
N LYS A 264 9.11 -11.61 -7.19
CA LYS A 264 9.97 -12.60 -6.54
C LYS A 264 9.14 -13.59 -5.74
N ALA A 265 9.10 -14.83 -6.21
CA ALA A 265 8.45 -15.93 -5.50
C ALA A 265 8.89 -17.27 -6.08
N PRO A 266 8.98 -18.35 -5.28
CA PRO A 266 9.19 -19.70 -5.80
C PRO A 266 8.24 -20.06 -6.96
N GLN A 267 6.98 -19.62 -6.87
CA GLN A 267 5.97 -19.80 -7.90
C GLN A 267 5.29 -18.49 -8.29
N VAL A 268 5.28 -18.20 -9.59
CA VAL A 268 4.53 -17.08 -10.20
C VAL A 268 3.55 -17.63 -11.24
N THR A 269 2.27 -17.32 -11.10
CA THR A 269 1.21 -17.77 -11.99
C THR A 269 0.46 -16.56 -12.56
N VAL A 270 0.42 -16.44 -13.89
CA VAL A 270 -0.30 -15.38 -14.61
C VAL A 270 -1.28 -16.03 -15.58
N PHE A 271 -2.59 -15.86 -15.37
CA PHE A 271 -3.60 -16.57 -16.17
C PHE A 271 -4.89 -15.76 -16.40
N ASP A 272 -5.76 -16.29 -17.27
CA ASP A 272 -7.06 -15.70 -17.63
C ASP A 272 -6.97 -14.26 -18.12
N ASP A 273 -6.06 -13.99 -19.06
CA ASP A 273 -5.85 -12.69 -19.71
C ASP A 273 -5.33 -11.56 -18.82
N ALA A 274 -4.85 -11.90 -17.62
CA ALA A 274 -4.13 -10.94 -16.78
C ALA A 274 -2.79 -10.51 -17.40
N THR A 275 -2.36 -9.28 -17.11
CA THR A 275 -1.19 -8.65 -17.75
C THR A 275 -0.16 -8.12 -16.77
N ILE A 276 1.11 -8.20 -17.17
CA ILE A 276 2.22 -7.48 -16.53
C ILE A 276 2.88 -6.65 -17.63
N ASN A 277 2.94 -5.33 -17.46
CA ASN A 277 3.37 -4.44 -18.53
C ASN A 277 4.23 -3.26 -18.04
N ALA A 278 5.36 -3.03 -18.68
CA ALA A 278 6.22 -1.88 -18.43
C ALA A 278 6.34 -1.07 -19.74
N SER A 279 5.34 -0.22 -20.00
CA SER A 279 5.11 0.37 -21.32
C SER A 279 5.38 1.87 -21.39
N LEU A 280 5.77 2.31 -22.59
CA LEU A 280 5.95 3.70 -22.95
C LEU A 280 4.93 4.09 -24.03
N GLU A 281 4.04 5.05 -23.70
CA GLU A 281 3.15 5.72 -24.67
C GLU A 281 3.46 7.22 -24.83
N GLY A 282 4.36 7.76 -23.99
CA GLY A 282 4.93 9.09 -24.13
C GLY A 282 6.36 9.05 -24.68
N THR A 283 7.21 9.98 -24.21
CA THR A 283 8.62 10.09 -24.62
C THR A 283 9.55 9.52 -23.55
N GLY A 284 10.52 8.69 -23.94
CA GLY A 284 11.53 8.13 -23.04
C GLY A 284 11.90 6.69 -23.40
N THR A 285 12.14 5.84 -22.40
CA THR A 285 12.43 4.41 -22.61
C THR A 285 11.39 3.50 -21.94
N GLY A 286 11.15 2.33 -22.55
CA GLY A 286 10.32 1.28 -21.97
C GLY A 286 10.97 0.67 -20.72
N GLY A 287 10.15 0.07 -19.86
CA GLY A 287 10.61 -0.43 -18.57
C GLY A 287 11.03 -1.89 -18.62
N LYS A 288 11.54 -2.39 -17.48
CA LYS A 288 11.99 -3.77 -17.34
C LYS A 288 11.00 -4.58 -16.51
N ILE A 289 10.71 -5.80 -16.92
CA ILE A 289 9.99 -6.78 -16.11
C ILE A 289 10.99 -7.89 -15.73
N ALA A 290 11.18 -8.13 -14.44
CA ALA A 290 11.98 -9.22 -13.92
C ALA A 290 11.10 -10.14 -13.06
N ILE A 291 11.16 -11.44 -13.35
CA ILE A 291 10.45 -12.47 -12.61
C ILE A 291 11.51 -13.45 -12.09
N ASP A 292 11.76 -13.41 -10.78
CA ASP A 292 12.62 -14.34 -10.06
C ASP A 292 11.75 -15.44 -9.46
N ALA A 293 11.65 -16.56 -10.18
CA ALA A 293 10.82 -17.70 -9.80
C ALA A 293 11.40 -19.03 -10.26
N ALA A 294 11.27 -20.06 -9.43
CA ALA A 294 11.59 -21.43 -9.82
C ALA A 294 10.58 -21.98 -10.83
N ARG A 295 9.32 -21.51 -10.75
CA ARG A 295 8.23 -21.92 -11.65
C ARG A 295 7.41 -20.72 -12.10
N VAL A 296 7.35 -20.52 -13.41
CA VAL A 296 6.43 -19.56 -14.05
C VAL A 296 5.40 -20.34 -14.85
N SER A 297 4.12 -20.09 -14.59
CA SER A 297 3.04 -20.65 -15.41
C SER A 297 2.20 -19.54 -16.03
N ARG A 298 2.05 -19.62 -17.36
CA ARG A 298 1.15 -18.76 -18.13
C ARG A 298 0.10 -19.64 -18.80
N ARG A 299 -1.17 -19.45 -18.46
CA ARG A 299 -2.28 -20.17 -19.09
C ARG A 299 -3.29 -19.16 -19.62
N ARG A 300 -3.63 -19.28 -20.90
CA ARG A 300 -4.79 -18.55 -21.43
C ARG A 300 -6.04 -19.31 -21.00
N SER A 301 -7.12 -18.56 -20.73
CA SER A 301 -8.45 -19.14 -20.62
C SER A 301 -8.71 -19.96 -21.87
N ASN A 302 -8.99 -21.26 -21.70
CA ASN A 302 -9.51 -22.09 -22.78
C ASN A 302 -10.91 -21.56 -23.12
N ALA A 303 -11.00 -20.58 -24.01
CA ALA A 303 -12.27 -20.28 -24.66
C ALA A 303 -12.75 -21.59 -25.31
N PRO A 304 -13.97 -22.09 -25.02
CA PRO A 304 -14.47 -23.26 -25.70
C PRO A 304 -14.46 -22.94 -27.19
N TYR A 305 -13.79 -23.80 -27.96
CA TYR A 305 -13.83 -23.78 -29.41
C TYR A 305 -15.30 -23.81 -29.82
N LYS A 306 -15.89 -22.65 -30.13
CA LYS A 306 -17.21 -22.60 -30.75
C LYS A 306 -17.02 -23.25 -32.12
N ASN A 307 -17.31 -24.55 -32.18
CA ASN A 307 -17.60 -25.26 -33.42
C ASN A 307 -18.66 -24.46 -34.16
N ARG A 308 -18.24 -23.58 -35.07
CA ARG A 308 -19.09 -23.17 -36.18
C ARG A 308 -19.17 -24.38 -37.10
N ARG A 309 -20.17 -25.23 -36.85
CA ARG A 309 -20.64 -26.18 -37.85
C ARG A 309 -21.42 -25.39 -38.90
N CYS A 310 -20.97 -25.56 -40.14
CA CYS A 310 -21.57 -25.23 -41.44
C CYS A 310 -21.98 -23.77 -41.67
#